data_AF-A0A6B2L4B5-F1
#
_entry.id   AF-A0A6B2L4B5-F1
#
_cell.length_a   1.000
_cell.length_b   1.000
_cell.length_c   1.000
_cell.angle_alpha   90.00
_cell.angle_beta   90.00
_cell.angle_gamma   90.00
#
_symmetry.space_group_name_H-M   'P 1'
#
loop_
_entity.id
_entity.type
_entity.pdbx_description
1 polymer ?
#
loop_
_entity_poly.entity_id
_entity_poly.type
_entity_poly.pdbx_seq_one_letter_code
_entity_poly.pdbx_strand_id
1 'polypeptide(L)'
;MKPQASFEGWATKQGGSHKSWKKRYFLLTSSSNPKIAELYYFKADKAKSAIGVIKINERTVVKDTTNKGKQCIAIESGMIGVRVYLMYCGTSAEHDTMIKALRDKVDSLKTKTEPKPAVGADPSKPAAQATAAAAGVSAGGIKGSLESAKNAIPFLSADGNEDRILEFWQIWTESIPGGSSDVSVTLVMNSDMSQLSWRVYGPQNVLIQEMVDFFWNVGAPEQEIDRLNEVGGLINPLTIGSWIDMSTKGGMDGGWVFPVNVPMEDALKACDDGDPLKKLSHWTKANAITECITVGRDMGASPPRQTEIRFNIKGDNFDARLHVASSAYRDFGFPIPEAYLSILRTWNPASMILSIITSSEGFVRIGMILPNPDRQIVTQICNVGNVDTAKLFAFAQKLKIEKPAFVEFQFLNESFGYGVYNEGLNIVFHFALDGK
;
A
#
# COMPACT_ATOMS: atom_id res chain seq x y z
N MET A 1 32.13 -7.59 -17.54
CA MET A 1 33.20 -6.94 -16.76
C MET A 1 32.67 -6.81 -15.33
N LYS A 2 33.38 -7.28 -14.29
CA LYS A 2 32.89 -7.10 -12.90
C LYS A 2 32.94 -5.59 -12.59
N PRO A 3 31.91 -5.00 -11.94
CA PRO A 3 31.97 -3.60 -11.52
C PRO A 3 33.21 -3.36 -10.65
N GLN A 4 33.80 -2.18 -10.75
CA GLN A 4 34.93 -1.82 -9.89
C GLN A 4 34.44 -1.76 -8.44
N ALA A 5 34.88 -2.73 -7.64
CA ALA A 5 34.48 -2.82 -6.24
C ALA A 5 35.33 -1.88 -5.39
N SER A 6 34.69 -1.13 -4.50
CA SER A 6 35.38 -0.33 -3.49
C SER A 6 35.86 -1.17 -2.30
N PHE A 7 35.39 -2.41 -2.18
CA PHE A 7 35.88 -3.41 -1.23
C PHE A 7 35.51 -4.82 -1.68
N GLU A 8 36.39 -5.79 -1.42
CA GLU A 8 36.10 -7.21 -1.55
C GLU A 8 36.79 -8.02 -0.45
N GLY A 9 36.14 -9.06 0.08
CA GLY A 9 36.70 -9.83 1.19
C GLY A 9 35.78 -10.91 1.77
N TRP A 10 36.32 -11.75 2.64
CA TRP A 10 35.56 -12.79 3.32
C TRP A 10 35.03 -12.33 4.68
N ALA A 11 33.76 -12.59 4.96
CA ALA A 11 33.18 -12.45 6.29
C ALA A 11 32.15 -13.54 6.58
N THR A 12 31.87 -13.80 7.85
CA THR A 12 30.84 -14.74 8.28
C THR A 12 29.59 -13.98 8.68
N LYS A 13 28.50 -14.14 7.93
CA LYS A 13 27.22 -13.46 8.20
C LYS A 13 26.20 -14.35 8.89
N GLN A 14 25.32 -13.74 9.68
CA GLN A 14 24.16 -14.40 10.24
C GLN A 14 23.03 -14.51 9.19
N GLY A 15 22.34 -15.65 9.18
CA GLY A 15 21.12 -15.85 8.39
C GLY A 15 19.92 -15.05 8.93
N GLY A 16 18.96 -14.77 8.06
CA GLY A 16 17.75 -14.01 8.41
C GLY A 16 16.79 -14.83 9.27
N SER A 17 16.10 -15.79 8.65
CA SER A 17 15.10 -16.66 9.28
C SER A 17 15.75 -17.69 10.21
N HIS A 18 16.76 -18.41 9.72
CA HIS A 18 17.59 -19.28 10.54
C HIS A 18 18.87 -18.54 10.92
N LYS A 19 19.05 -18.27 12.22
CA LYS A 19 20.20 -17.55 12.81
C LYS A 19 21.55 -18.30 12.74
N SER A 20 21.71 -19.14 11.72
CA SER A 20 22.95 -19.83 11.35
C SER A 20 24.00 -18.85 10.84
N TRP A 21 25.27 -19.14 11.13
CA TRP A 21 26.41 -18.35 10.65
C TRP A 21 27.02 -19.00 9.42
N LYS A 22 27.23 -18.22 8.35
CA LYS A 22 27.76 -18.75 7.08
C LYS A 22 28.86 -17.84 6.53
N LYS A 23 30.01 -18.42 6.21
CA LYS A 23 31.13 -17.72 5.56
C LYS A 23 30.74 -17.35 4.11
N ARG A 24 30.92 -16.10 3.73
CA ARG A 24 30.55 -15.55 2.42
C ARG A 24 31.63 -14.60 1.94
N TYR A 25 31.80 -14.55 0.62
CA TYR A 25 32.64 -13.57 -0.03
C TYR A 25 31.79 -12.34 -0.34
N PHE A 26 32.24 -11.16 0.04
CA PHE A 26 31.53 -9.90 -0.10
C PHE A 26 32.17 -9.02 -1.16
N LEU A 27 31.34 -8.28 -1.89
CA LEU A 27 31.76 -7.33 -2.91
C LEU A 27 30.93 -6.05 -2.76
N LEU A 28 31.59 -4.93 -2.42
CA LEU A 28 30.96 -3.63 -2.29
C LEU A 28 31.14 -2.83 -3.58
N THR A 29 30.05 -2.53 -4.26
CA THR A 29 30.04 -1.80 -5.53
C THR A 29 29.15 -0.56 -5.44
N SER A 30 29.39 0.41 -6.33
CA SER A 30 28.40 1.47 -6.57
C SER A 30 27.23 0.90 -7.38
N SER A 31 26.00 1.33 -7.10
CA SER A 31 24.83 1.02 -7.93
C SER A 31 24.72 2.00 -9.11
N SER A 32 23.81 1.73 -10.05
CA SER A 32 23.39 2.71 -11.06
C SER A 32 22.69 3.92 -10.44
N ASN A 33 22.08 3.75 -9.27
CA ASN A 33 21.55 4.84 -8.47
C ASN A 33 22.68 5.53 -7.67
N PRO A 34 22.94 6.83 -7.87
CA PRO A 34 24.04 7.53 -7.18
C PRO A 34 23.85 7.64 -5.66
N LYS A 35 22.64 7.39 -5.14
CA LYS A 35 22.32 7.42 -3.71
C LYS A 35 22.43 6.05 -3.03
N ILE A 36 22.74 4.99 -3.79
CA ILE A 36 22.78 3.61 -3.30
C ILE A 36 24.10 2.94 -3.67
N ALA A 37 24.70 2.25 -2.71
CA ALA A 37 25.75 1.27 -2.91
C ALA A 37 25.22 -0.14 -2.61
N GLU A 38 25.84 -1.14 -3.20
CA GLU A 38 25.38 -2.52 -3.10
C GLU A 38 26.50 -3.41 -2.56
N LEU A 39 26.23 -4.08 -1.45
CA LEU A 39 27.13 -5.06 -0.85
C LEU A 39 26.61 -6.47 -1.18
N TYR A 40 27.12 -7.01 -2.28
CA TYR A 40 26.81 -8.37 -2.73
C TYR A 40 27.52 -9.41 -1.87
N TYR A 41 26.92 -10.58 -1.70
CA TYR A 41 27.57 -11.71 -1.06
C TYR A 41 27.38 -13.04 -1.79
N PHE A 42 28.44 -13.83 -1.85
CA PHE A 42 28.57 -15.02 -2.69
C PHE A 42 28.92 -16.25 -1.86
N LYS A 43 28.62 -17.45 -2.41
CA LYS A 43 29.05 -18.73 -1.79
C LYS A 43 30.57 -18.88 -1.81
N ALA A 44 31.21 -18.38 -2.87
CA ALA A 44 32.64 -18.39 -3.11
C ALA A 44 33.05 -17.14 -3.92
N ASP A 45 34.33 -16.78 -3.86
CA ASP A 45 34.95 -15.66 -4.60
C ASP A 45 34.81 -15.75 -6.13
N LYS A 46 34.75 -16.98 -6.66
CA LYS A 46 34.56 -17.29 -8.08
C LYS A 46 33.12 -17.65 -8.46
N ALA A 47 32.15 -17.48 -7.56
CA ALA A 47 30.76 -17.76 -7.88
C ALA A 47 30.24 -16.80 -8.97
N LYS A 48 29.45 -17.34 -9.91
CA LYS A 48 28.90 -16.58 -11.04
C LYS A 48 27.71 -15.69 -10.65
N SER A 49 27.02 -16.00 -9.56
CA SER A 49 25.84 -15.29 -9.06
C SER A 49 25.93 -15.01 -7.57
N ALA A 50 25.44 -13.84 -7.17
CA ALA A 50 25.30 -13.46 -5.77
C ALA A 50 24.18 -14.27 -5.11
N ILE A 51 24.35 -14.61 -3.83
CA ILE A 51 23.28 -15.19 -3.00
C ILE A 51 22.33 -14.09 -2.52
N GLY A 52 22.82 -12.87 -2.42
CA GLY A 52 21.98 -11.71 -2.14
C GLY A 52 22.81 -10.43 -2.10
N VAL A 53 22.11 -9.33 -1.87
CA VAL A 53 22.66 -7.99 -1.81
C VAL A 53 22.16 -7.27 -0.55
N ILE A 54 23.03 -6.48 0.07
CA ILE A 54 22.67 -5.54 1.14
C ILE A 54 22.79 -4.16 0.52
N LYS A 55 21.67 -3.43 0.41
CA LYS A 55 21.67 -2.05 -0.09
C LYS A 55 22.15 -1.11 1.03
N ILE A 56 23.05 -0.21 0.66
CA ILE A 56 23.67 0.80 1.53
C ILE A 56 23.28 2.17 0.97
N ASN A 57 22.68 3.01 1.81
CA ASN A 57 22.26 4.37 1.47
C ASN A 57 22.79 5.38 2.50
N GLU A 58 22.48 6.66 2.32
CA GLU A 58 22.88 7.74 3.24
C GLU A 58 22.37 7.57 4.69
N ARG A 59 21.28 6.81 4.88
CA ARG A 59 20.67 6.50 6.19
C ARG A 59 21.23 5.22 6.82
N THR A 60 22.07 4.47 6.12
CA THR A 60 22.62 3.20 6.62
C THR A 60 23.57 3.46 7.77
N VAL A 61 23.37 2.75 8.89
CA VAL A 61 24.24 2.86 10.06
C VAL A 61 25.12 1.62 10.16
N VAL A 62 26.43 1.85 10.26
CA VAL A 62 27.44 0.79 10.36
C VAL A 62 28.14 0.89 11.71
N LYS A 63 27.87 -0.08 12.58
CA LYS A 63 28.32 -0.07 13.98
C LYS A 63 29.17 -1.28 14.30
N ASP A 64 30.13 -1.05 15.19
CA ASP A 64 30.77 -2.14 15.93
C ASP A 64 29.80 -2.67 16.98
N THR A 65 29.69 -4.00 17.08
CA THR A 65 28.87 -4.65 18.10
C THR A 65 29.51 -5.96 18.54
N THR A 66 28.95 -6.53 19.60
CA THR A 66 29.35 -7.85 20.08
C THR A 66 28.14 -8.76 20.04
N ASN A 67 28.27 -9.91 19.35
CA ASN A 67 27.24 -10.96 19.37
C ASN A 67 27.86 -12.28 19.84
N LYS A 68 27.35 -12.81 20.97
CA LYS A 68 27.84 -14.07 21.56
C LYS A 68 29.37 -14.13 21.69
N GLY A 69 29.97 -13.03 22.19
CA GLY A 69 31.42 -12.91 22.40
C GLY A 69 32.26 -12.69 21.14
N LYS A 70 31.64 -12.53 19.97
CA LYS A 70 32.35 -12.19 18.72
C LYS A 70 32.20 -10.71 18.40
N GLN A 71 33.31 -10.06 18.09
CA GLN A 71 33.30 -8.73 17.49
C GLN A 71 32.65 -8.80 16.11
N CYS A 72 31.57 -8.06 15.92
CA CYS A 72 30.75 -8.07 14.72
C CYS A 72 30.57 -6.65 14.19
N ILE A 73 30.42 -6.56 12.88
CA ILE A 73 29.90 -5.40 12.18
C ILE A 73 28.38 -5.58 12.08
N ALA A 74 27.64 -4.60 12.57
CA ALA A 74 26.20 -4.48 12.36
C ALA A 74 25.94 -3.46 11.26
N ILE A 75 25.24 -3.89 10.20
CA ILE A 75 24.71 -3.00 9.17
C ILE A 75 23.21 -2.88 9.38
N GLU A 76 22.78 -1.70 9.78
CA GLU A 76 21.39 -1.31 9.92
C GLU A 76 21.03 -0.48 8.69
N SER A 77 20.32 -1.09 7.74
CA SER A 77 19.72 -0.33 6.64
C SER A 77 18.68 0.60 7.26
N GLY A 78 18.90 1.91 7.22
CA GLY A 78 18.05 2.93 7.89
C GLY A 78 16.67 3.10 7.28
N MET A 79 15.94 1.99 7.10
CA MET A 79 14.56 1.86 6.60
C MET A 79 13.78 0.95 7.57
N ILE A 80 12.46 1.14 7.70
CA ILE A 80 11.59 0.41 8.64
C ILE A 80 11.67 -1.11 8.43
N GLY A 81 11.57 -1.88 9.52
CA GLY A 81 11.72 -3.34 9.50
C GLY A 81 13.17 -3.81 9.64
N VAL A 82 14.05 -2.92 10.14
CA VAL A 82 15.52 -3.00 10.17
C VAL A 82 16.04 -4.42 10.36
N ARG A 83 16.27 -5.08 9.22
CA ARG A 83 17.06 -6.29 9.20
C ARG A 83 18.49 -5.90 9.53
N VAL A 84 18.89 -6.13 10.78
CA VAL A 84 20.28 -5.97 11.20
C VAL A 84 21.09 -7.10 10.59
N TYR A 85 21.99 -6.75 9.67
CA TYR A 85 22.94 -7.72 9.14
C TYR A 85 24.14 -7.77 10.06
N LEU A 86 24.28 -8.88 10.78
CA LEU A 86 25.44 -9.16 11.61
C LEU A 86 26.48 -9.97 10.83
N MET A 87 27.72 -9.54 10.88
CA MET A 87 28.85 -10.24 10.29
C MET A 87 30.12 -10.09 11.14
N TYR A 88 30.99 -11.09 11.10
CA TYR A 88 32.33 -11.01 11.71
C TYR A 88 33.40 -11.48 10.73
N CYS A 89 34.59 -10.90 10.81
CA CYS A 89 35.73 -11.27 9.97
C CYS A 89 36.64 -12.29 10.67
N GLY A 90 37.56 -12.91 9.93
CA GLY A 90 38.48 -13.91 10.48
C GLY A 90 39.57 -13.29 11.35
N THR A 91 39.94 -12.04 11.06
CA THR A 91 40.96 -11.29 11.78
C THR A 91 40.49 -9.87 12.11
N SER A 92 41.13 -9.22 13.10
CA SER A 92 40.86 -7.80 13.41
C SER A 92 41.19 -6.88 12.24
N ALA A 93 42.28 -7.16 11.50
CA ALA A 93 42.67 -6.35 10.34
C ALA A 93 41.62 -6.40 9.21
N GLU A 94 41.06 -7.58 8.93
CA GLU A 94 39.96 -7.73 7.97
C GLU A 94 38.70 -7.00 8.43
N HIS A 95 38.40 -7.08 9.73
CA HIS A 95 37.28 -6.39 10.34
C HIS A 95 37.39 -4.87 10.18
N ASP A 96 38.54 -4.30 10.53
CA ASP A 96 38.80 -2.86 10.46
C ASP A 96 38.78 -2.36 9.00
N THR A 97 39.29 -3.17 8.07
CA THR A 97 39.24 -2.87 6.64
C THR A 97 37.79 -2.83 6.14
N MET A 98 36.98 -3.83 6.50
CA MET A 98 35.60 -3.94 6.05
C MET A 98 34.74 -2.81 6.63
N ILE A 99 34.83 -2.55 7.94
CA ILE A 99 34.00 -1.53 8.58
C ILE A 99 34.36 -0.13 8.10
N LYS A 100 35.65 0.14 7.86
CA LYS A 100 36.11 1.40 7.27
C LYS A 100 35.53 1.58 5.87
N ALA A 101 35.63 0.57 5.01
CA ALA A 101 35.11 0.65 3.64
C ALA A 101 33.60 0.91 3.61
N LEU A 102 32.84 0.30 4.52
CA LEU A 102 31.40 0.52 4.65
C LEU A 102 31.07 1.94 5.12
N ARG A 103 31.77 2.44 6.15
CA ARG A 103 31.58 3.81 6.67
C ARG A 103 31.95 4.87 5.62
N ASP A 104 33.12 4.73 4.99
CA ASP A 104 33.56 5.63 3.92
C ASP A 104 32.52 5.67 2.79
N LYS A 105 31.93 4.52 2.46
CA LYS A 105 30.89 4.44 1.43
C LYS A 105 29.62 5.16 1.84
N VAL A 106 29.12 4.93 3.06
CA VAL A 106 27.95 5.66 3.60
C VAL A 106 28.19 7.17 3.59
N ASP A 107 29.37 7.63 4.01
CA ASP A 107 29.68 9.06 4.06
C ASP A 107 29.82 9.68 2.66
N SER A 108 30.31 8.92 1.67
CA SER A 108 30.33 9.36 0.27
C SER A 108 28.93 9.54 -0.33
N LEU A 109 27.92 8.84 0.21
CA LEU A 109 26.52 8.97 -0.25
C LEU A 109 25.84 10.19 0.38
N LYS A 110 26.23 10.60 1.59
CA LYS A 110 25.70 11.81 2.27
C LYS A 110 26.16 13.12 1.62
N THR A 111 27.28 13.10 0.90
CA THR A 111 27.98 14.32 0.44
C THR A 111 27.70 14.67 -1.03
N LYS A 112 26.97 13.84 -1.78
CA LYS A 112 26.62 14.11 -3.19
C LYS A 112 25.28 14.84 -3.32
N THR A 113 25.32 16.16 -3.10
CA THR A 113 24.26 17.09 -3.52
C THR A 113 24.58 17.58 -4.93
N GLU A 114 23.73 17.31 -5.92
CA GLU A 114 23.94 17.80 -7.29
C GLU A 114 23.71 19.32 -7.42
N PRO A 115 24.47 20.01 -8.29
CA PRO A 115 24.34 21.45 -8.53
C PRO A 115 23.09 21.77 -9.36
N LYS A 116 22.36 22.80 -8.92
CA LYS A 116 21.14 23.36 -9.52
C LYS A 116 21.41 23.93 -10.93
N PRO A 117 20.63 23.56 -11.98
CA PRO A 117 20.72 24.24 -13.27
C PRO A 117 20.17 25.66 -13.18
N ALA A 118 20.87 26.59 -13.84
CA ALA A 118 20.56 28.01 -13.89
C ALA A 118 19.25 28.30 -14.65
N VAL A 119 18.49 29.25 -14.10
CA VAL A 119 17.25 29.81 -14.64
C VAL A 119 17.57 30.70 -15.84
N GLY A 120 16.98 30.41 -17.00
CA GLY A 120 16.86 31.32 -18.13
C GLY A 120 15.39 31.64 -18.38
N ALA A 121 15.03 32.91 -18.27
CA ALA A 121 13.71 33.46 -18.58
C ALA A 121 13.62 33.85 -20.06
N ASP A 122 12.49 33.58 -20.73
CA ASP A 122 11.64 34.62 -21.35
C ASP A 122 10.30 34.04 -21.89
N PRO A 123 9.27 34.87 -22.14
CA PRO A 123 7.87 34.50 -22.17
C PRO A 123 7.31 34.40 -23.60
N SER A 124 6.27 33.60 -23.79
CA SER A 124 5.15 33.94 -24.68
C SER A 124 4.02 32.93 -24.54
N LYS A 125 2.92 33.40 -23.96
CA LYS A 125 1.58 32.81 -24.07
C LYS A 125 0.92 33.36 -25.35
N PRO A 126 -0.06 32.64 -25.92
CA PRO A 126 -1.38 33.25 -25.97
C PRO A 126 -2.45 32.38 -25.30
N ALA A 127 -3.43 33.08 -24.73
CA ALA A 127 -4.54 32.55 -23.98
C ALA A 127 -5.63 31.91 -24.86
N ALA A 128 -6.27 30.86 -24.34
CA ALA A 128 -7.65 30.54 -24.67
C ALA A 128 -8.40 30.26 -23.36
N GLN A 129 -9.58 30.87 -23.27
CA GLN A 129 -10.41 31.07 -22.09
C GLN A 129 -11.10 29.79 -21.60
N ALA A 130 -11.36 29.82 -20.29
CA ALA A 130 -11.99 28.80 -19.49
C ALA A 130 -13.53 28.93 -19.43
N THR A 131 -14.18 27.82 -19.07
CA THR A 131 -15.35 27.75 -18.19
C THR A 131 -15.24 26.40 -17.45
N ALA A 132 -14.65 26.30 -16.26
CA ALA A 132 -15.09 26.73 -14.92
C ALA A 132 -16.18 25.82 -14.32
N ALA A 133 -15.74 24.84 -13.52
CA ALA A 133 -16.29 24.49 -12.21
C ALA A 133 -15.30 23.53 -11.51
N ALA A 134 -14.37 24.08 -10.72
CA ALA A 134 -13.52 23.28 -9.83
C ALA A 134 -13.39 24.02 -8.50
N ALA A 135 -13.96 23.43 -7.45
CA ALA A 135 -13.89 23.93 -6.09
C ALA A 135 -12.57 23.44 -5.45
N GLY A 136 -11.70 24.40 -5.12
CA GLY A 136 -10.87 24.35 -3.92
C GLY A 136 -9.74 23.32 -3.82
N VAL A 137 -8.69 23.44 -4.64
CA VAL A 137 -7.39 22.84 -4.29
C VAL A 137 -6.67 23.79 -3.31
N SER A 138 -6.32 23.26 -2.13
CA SER A 138 -5.56 23.98 -1.11
C SER A 138 -4.14 24.31 -1.59
N ALA A 139 -3.54 25.36 -1.03
CA ALA A 139 -2.21 25.88 -1.40
C ALA A 139 -1.02 24.90 -1.18
N GLY A 140 -1.25 23.67 -0.73
CA GLY A 140 -0.23 22.65 -0.45
C GLY A 140 -0.24 21.42 -1.37
N GLY A 141 -1.07 21.40 -2.42
CA GLY A 141 -1.21 20.23 -3.30
C GLY A 141 -1.69 18.97 -2.57
N ILE A 142 -1.52 17.79 -3.18
CA ILE A 142 -2.03 16.52 -2.65
C ILE A 142 -1.41 16.16 -1.28
N LYS A 143 -0.13 16.52 -1.07
CA LYS A 143 0.57 16.32 0.21
C LYS A 143 -0.04 17.19 1.32
N GLY A 144 -0.44 18.43 1.00
CA GLY A 144 -1.16 19.29 1.94
C GLY A 144 -2.52 18.72 2.34
N SER A 145 -3.27 18.14 1.39
CA SER A 145 -4.53 17.44 1.69
C SER A 145 -4.33 16.21 2.58
N LEU A 146 -3.30 15.41 2.29
CA LEU A 146 -2.92 14.24 3.10
C LEU A 146 -2.57 14.62 4.54
N GLU A 147 -1.72 15.62 4.75
CA GLU A 147 -1.37 16.10 6.09
C GLU A 147 -2.58 16.70 6.83
N SER A 148 -3.45 17.43 6.12
CA SER A 148 -4.69 17.96 6.71
C SER A 148 -5.62 16.84 7.18
N ALA A 149 -5.77 15.78 6.38
CA ALA A 149 -6.54 14.60 6.72
C ALA A 149 -5.95 13.85 7.91
N LYS A 150 -4.64 13.59 7.90
CA LYS A 150 -3.90 12.96 9.01
C LYS A 150 -4.12 13.72 10.32
N ASN A 151 -3.94 15.04 10.31
CA ASN A 151 -4.10 15.88 11.52
C ASN A 151 -5.54 15.94 12.03
N ALA A 152 -6.53 15.59 11.21
CA ALA A 152 -7.93 15.51 11.61
C ALA A 152 -8.30 14.16 12.25
N ILE A 153 -7.42 13.15 12.20
CA ILE A 153 -7.65 11.79 12.70
C ILE A 153 -7.00 11.63 14.08
N PRO A 154 -7.76 11.36 15.15
CA PRO A 154 -7.26 11.42 16.53
C PRO A 154 -6.06 10.52 16.85
N PHE A 155 -6.01 9.30 16.32
CA PHE A 155 -4.92 8.36 16.64
C PHE A 155 -3.69 8.55 15.74
N LEU A 156 -3.78 9.41 14.72
CA LEU A 156 -2.65 9.81 13.87
C LEU A 156 -2.16 11.22 14.20
N SER A 157 -2.75 11.90 15.20
CA SER A 157 -2.24 13.16 15.69
C SER A 157 -1.06 12.92 16.66
N ALA A 158 -0.19 13.91 16.80
CA ALA A 158 1.06 13.80 17.56
C ALA A 158 0.90 13.35 19.03
N ASP A 159 -0.30 13.46 19.59
CA ASP A 159 -0.61 13.13 20.99
C ASP A 159 -1.06 11.66 21.19
N GLY A 160 -1.29 10.89 20.11
CA GLY A 160 -1.87 9.54 20.15
C GLY A 160 -0.90 8.38 19.87
N ASN A 161 0.42 8.63 19.80
CA ASN A 161 1.33 7.80 19.02
C ASN A 161 1.74 6.43 19.59
N GLU A 162 1.63 5.42 18.72
CA GLU A 162 2.69 4.44 18.49
C GLU A 162 3.54 4.90 17.31
N ASP A 163 4.83 5.19 17.52
CA ASP A 163 5.75 5.77 16.52
C ASP A 163 5.75 5.03 15.16
N ARG A 164 5.48 3.72 15.17
CA ARG A 164 5.51 2.85 13.98
C ARG A 164 4.40 3.14 12.97
N ILE A 165 3.19 3.47 13.44
CA ILE A 165 2.03 3.74 12.56
C ILE A 165 2.30 4.99 11.72
N LEU A 166 2.76 6.07 12.36
CA LEU A 166 3.10 7.30 11.64
C LEU A 166 4.28 7.13 10.70
N GLU A 167 5.28 6.35 11.10
CA GLU A 167 6.44 6.08 10.26
C GLU A 167 6.01 5.31 8.99
N PHE A 168 5.13 4.32 9.11
CA PHE A 168 4.57 3.59 7.96
C PHE A 168 3.79 4.51 7.01
N TRP A 169 2.93 5.38 7.56
CA TRP A 169 2.23 6.40 6.78
C TRP A 169 3.20 7.37 6.09
N GLN A 170 4.27 7.77 6.77
CA GLN A 170 5.27 8.68 6.22
C GLN A 170 6.02 8.04 5.04
N ILE A 171 6.46 6.78 5.15
CA ILE A 171 7.09 6.09 4.01
C ILE A 171 6.12 6.02 2.83
N TRP A 172 4.86 5.65 3.06
CA TRP A 172 3.86 5.56 1.99
C TRP A 172 3.63 6.93 1.32
N THR A 173 3.46 8.00 2.09
CA THR A 173 3.27 9.35 1.53
C THR A 173 4.50 9.92 0.84
N GLU A 174 5.72 9.54 1.27
CA GLU A 174 6.97 9.88 0.58
C GLU A 174 7.03 9.26 -0.82
N SER A 175 6.41 8.09 -1.04
CA SER A 175 6.29 7.43 -2.36
C SER A 175 5.31 8.12 -3.32
N ILE A 176 4.54 9.10 -2.85
CA ILE A 176 3.58 9.83 -3.69
C ILE A 176 4.30 11.01 -4.37
N PRO A 177 4.32 11.07 -5.72
CA PRO A 177 4.96 12.14 -6.46
C PRO A 177 4.34 13.51 -6.11
N GLY A 178 5.16 14.46 -5.65
CA GLY A 178 4.69 15.75 -5.15
C GLY A 178 4.19 16.75 -6.20
N GLY A 179 4.39 16.48 -7.50
CA GLY A 179 4.19 17.47 -8.57
C GLY A 179 3.26 17.04 -9.71
N SER A 180 2.64 15.86 -9.67
CA SER A 180 1.77 15.39 -10.74
C SER A 180 0.31 15.76 -10.47
N SER A 181 -0.32 16.50 -11.39
CA SER A 181 -1.77 16.78 -11.37
C SER A 181 -2.65 15.55 -11.58
N ASP A 182 -2.03 14.43 -12.00
CA ASP A 182 -2.73 13.24 -12.48
C ASP A 182 -2.81 12.15 -11.41
N VAL A 183 -2.34 12.45 -10.20
CA VAL A 183 -2.48 11.57 -9.04
C VAL A 183 -3.74 11.94 -8.27
N SER A 184 -4.52 10.93 -7.88
CA SER A 184 -5.68 11.07 -7.00
C SER A 184 -5.44 10.32 -5.69
N VAL A 185 -6.03 10.81 -4.61
CA VAL A 185 -5.96 10.18 -3.29
C VAL A 185 -7.35 10.04 -2.71
N THR A 186 -7.65 8.85 -2.20
CA THR A 186 -8.88 8.54 -1.49
C THR A 186 -8.54 8.11 -0.07
N LEU A 187 -9.23 8.68 0.91
CA LEU A 187 -9.26 8.16 2.28
C LEU A 187 -10.55 7.37 2.46
N VAL A 188 -10.42 6.08 2.76
CA VAL A 188 -11.53 5.25 3.23
C VAL A 188 -11.44 5.18 4.74
N MET A 189 -12.52 5.49 5.45
CA MET A 189 -12.50 5.54 6.90
C MET A 189 -13.77 4.92 7.45
N ASN A 190 -13.62 4.08 8.46
CA ASN A 190 -14.79 3.57 9.14
C ASN A 190 -15.48 4.63 9.98
N SER A 191 -16.73 4.36 10.31
CA SER A 191 -17.62 5.34 10.89
C SER A 191 -17.17 5.89 12.25
N ASP A 192 -16.44 5.11 13.05
CA ASP A 192 -15.87 5.53 14.34
C ASP A 192 -14.42 6.05 14.25
N MET A 193 -13.85 6.13 13.04
CA MET A 193 -12.47 6.55 12.76
C MET A 193 -11.39 5.68 13.42
N SER A 194 -11.72 4.44 13.81
CA SER A 194 -10.76 3.50 14.40
C SER A 194 -9.95 2.71 13.36
N GLN A 195 -10.39 2.70 12.10
CA GLN A 195 -9.73 2.03 10.98
C GLN A 195 -9.86 2.85 9.70
N LEU A 196 -8.78 2.89 8.93
CA LEU A 196 -8.72 3.64 7.69
C LEU A 196 -7.88 2.93 6.62
N SER A 197 -8.12 3.28 5.36
CA SER A 197 -7.36 2.89 4.19
C SER A 197 -7.00 4.15 3.42
N TRP A 198 -5.71 4.44 3.25
CA TRP A 198 -5.26 5.47 2.33
C TRP A 198 -5.01 4.82 0.97
N ARG A 199 -5.52 5.42 -0.09
CA ARG A 199 -5.35 4.90 -1.45
C ARG A 199 -4.86 6.01 -2.37
N VAL A 200 -3.86 5.72 -3.18
CA VAL A 200 -3.34 6.63 -4.21
C VAL A 200 -3.49 5.95 -5.57
N TYR A 201 -3.90 6.72 -6.57
CA TYR A 201 -4.01 6.24 -7.95
C TYR A 201 -3.37 7.25 -8.90
N GLY A 202 -2.86 6.78 -10.03
CA GLY A 202 -2.26 7.64 -11.04
C GLY A 202 -1.70 6.86 -12.23
N PRO A 203 -1.20 7.56 -13.26
CA PRO A 203 -0.66 6.92 -14.45
C PRO A 203 0.47 5.94 -14.12
N GLN A 204 0.49 4.80 -14.79
CA GLN A 204 1.48 3.74 -14.55
C GLN A 204 2.93 4.27 -14.64
N ASN A 205 3.24 5.05 -15.68
CA ASN A 205 4.55 5.64 -15.91
C ASN A 205 4.98 6.67 -14.83
N VAL A 206 4.03 7.18 -14.04
CA VAL A 206 4.27 8.13 -12.96
C VAL A 206 4.48 7.41 -11.62
N LEU A 207 3.71 6.35 -11.34
CA LEU A 207 3.70 5.72 -10.01
C LEU A 207 4.54 4.45 -9.89
N ILE A 208 4.83 3.72 -10.98
CA ILE A 208 5.30 2.33 -10.86
C ILE A 208 6.62 2.20 -10.10
N GLN A 209 7.58 3.10 -10.36
CA GLN A 209 8.89 3.05 -9.72
C GLN A 209 8.79 3.34 -8.22
N GLU A 210 8.12 4.43 -7.84
CA GLU A 210 7.94 4.82 -6.45
C GLU A 210 7.13 3.77 -5.66
N MET A 211 6.12 3.17 -6.29
CA MET A 211 5.31 2.11 -5.69
C MET A 211 6.14 0.84 -5.44
N VAL A 212 6.97 0.42 -6.40
CA VAL A 212 7.87 -0.72 -6.23
C VAL A 212 8.92 -0.42 -5.15
N ASP A 213 9.49 0.79 -5.15
CA ASP A 213 10.45 1.21 -4.13
C ASP A 213 9.82 1.24 -2.72
N PHE A 214 8.58 1.70 -2.60
CA PHE A 214 7.79 1.61 -1.36
C PHE A 214 7.72 0.17 -0.85
N PHE A 215 7.27 -0.78 -1.68
CA PHE A 215 7.14 -2.17 -1.27
C PHE A 215 8.48 -2.81 -0.88
N TRP A 216 9.56 -2.49 -1.61
CA TRP A 216 10.90 -2.90 -1.22
C TRP A 216 11.33 -2.31 0.13
N ASN A 217 11.02 -1.04 0.39
CA ASN A 217 11.39 -0.35 1.62
C ASN A 217 10.67 -0.90 2.85
N VAL A 218 9.42 -1.35 2.69
CA VAL A 218 8.65 -1.99 3.79
C VAL A 218 8.87 -3.50 3.89
N GLY A 219 9.75 -4.05 3.04
CA GLY A 219 10.18 -5.45 3.13
C GLY A 219 9.17 -6.46 2.56
N ALA A 220 8.39 -6.06 1.56
CA ALA A 220 7.47 -6.97 0.88
C ALA A 220 8.22 -8.17 0.27
N PRO A 221 7.63 -9.38 0.28
CA PRO A 221 8.27 -10.56 -0.30
C PRO A 221 8.52 -10.41 -1.81
N GLU A 222 9.69 -10.84 -2.28
CA GLU A 222 10.08 -10.78 -3.71
C GLU A 222 9.05 -11.49 -4.60
N GLN A 223 8.48 -12.60 -4.14
CA GLN A 223 7.43 -13.34 -4.86
C GLN A 223 6.17 -12.50 -5.10
N GLU A 224 5.81 -11.58 -4.20
CA GLU A 224 4.65 -10.71 -4.40
C GLU A 224 4.98 -9.54 -5.34
N ILE A 225 6.24 -9.11 -5.39
CA ILE A 225 6.71 -8.14 -6.41
C ILE A 225 6.68 -8.79 -7.80
N ASP A 226 7.12 -10.04 -7.91
CA ASP A 226 7.02 -10.81 -9.14
C ASP A 226 5.55 -10.99 -9.56
N ARG A 227 4.67 -11.25 -8.59
CA ARG A 227 3.22 -11.36 -8.82
C ARG A 227 2.60 -10.05 -9.30
N LEU A 228 2.97 -8.92 -8.71
CA LEU A 228 2.59 -7.59 -9.20
C LEU A 228 2.98 -7.40 -10.67
N ASN A 229 4.20 -7.79 -11.04
CA ASN A 229 4.69 -7.69 -12.42
C ASN A 229 3.95 -8.65 -13.37
N GLU A 230 3.67 -9.88 -12.93
CA GLU A 230 2.93 -10.88 -13.71
C GLU A 230 1.50 -10.39 -14.01
N VAL A 231 0.77 -10.01 -12.97
CA VAL A 231 -0.61 -9.50 -13.10
C VAL A 231 -0.61 -8.18 -13.87
N GLY A 232 0.34 -7.29 -13.58
CA GLY A 232 0.49 -6.01 -14.28
C GLY A 232 0.81 -6.18 -15.75
N GLY A 233 1.64 -7.16 -16.12
CA GLY A 233 1.96 -7.48 -17.52
C GLY A 233 0.78 -8.10 -18.28
N LEU A 234 -0.03 -8.91 -17.60
CA LEU A 234 -1.25 -9.48 -18.16
C LEU A 234 -2.33 -8.42 -18.39
N ILE A 235 -2.62 -7.62 -17.37
CA ILE A 235 -3.71 -6.63 -17.38
C ILE A 235 -3.30 -5.37 -18.17
N ASN A 236 -2.00 -5.03 -18.15
CA ASN A 236 -1.43 -3.82 -18.74
C ASN A 236 -2.20 -2.52 -18.38
N PRO A 237 -2.36 -2.22 -17.08
CA PRO A 237 -3.21 -1.13 -16.63
C PRO A 237 -2.60 0.25 -16.95
N LEU A 238 -3.41 1.16 -17.49
CA LEU A 238 -3.01 2.56 -17.73
C LEU A 238 -2.83 3.35 -16.42
N THR A 239 -3.62 2.99 -15.41
CA THR A 239 -3.63 3.60 -14.09
C THR A 239 -3.35 2.52 -13.06
N ILE A 240 -2.46 2.80 -12.13
CA ILE A 240 -2.13 1.92 -11.01
C ILE A 240 -2.28 2.70 -9.70
N GLY A 241 -2.18 1.98 -8.60
CA GLY A 241 -2.25 2.58 -7.27
C GLY A 241 -1.68 1.68 -6.20
N SER A 242 -1.44 2.29 -5.05
CA SER A 242 -1.11 1.60 -3.81
C SER A 242 -2.06 2.02 -2.71
N TRP A 243 -2.17 1.17 -1.71
CA TRP A 243 -2.97 1.45 -0.53
C TRP A 243 -2.24 1.01 0.73
N ILE A 244 -2.59 1.65 1.86
CA ILE A 244 -2.20 1.22 3.20
C ILE A 244 -3.41 1.23 4.12
N ASP A 245 -3.55 0.19 4.93
CA ASP A 245 -4.59 0.04 5.93
C ASP A 245 -4.00 0.22 7.33
N MET A 246 -4.70 0.98 8.18
CA MET A 246 -4.23 1.31 9.52
C MET A 246 -5.37 1.24 10.53
N SER A 247 -5.08 0.88 11.78
CA SER A 247 -6.08 0.89 12.86
C SER A 247 -5.52 1.40 14.19
N THR A 248 -6.43 1.76 15.10
CA THR A 248 -6.11 2.12 16.49
C THR A 248 -5.55 0.96 17.32
N LYS A 249 -5.65 -0.28 16.83
CA LYS A 249 -5.13 -1.49 17.49
C LYS A 249 -3.75 -1.92 16.95
N GLY A 250 -3.07 -1.05 16.20
CA GLY A 250 -1.74 -1.33 15.64
C GLY A 250 -1.76 -2.13 14.34
N GLY A 251 -2.92 -2.29 13.69
CA GLY A 251 -3.01 -2.92 12.38
C GLY A 251 -2.31 -2.05 11.35
N MET A 252 -1.41 -2.65 10.56
CA MET A 252 -0.72 -2.02 9.44
C MET A 252 -0.60 -3.04 8.32
N ASP A 253 -1.17 -2.73 7.16
CA ASP A 253 -1.04 -3.53 5.96
C ASP A 253 -0.94 -2.62 4.73
N GLY A 254 -0.48 -3.14 3.61
CA GLY A 254 -0.39 -2.38 2.39
C GLY A 254 -0.33 -3.26 1.16
N GLY A 255 -0.75 -2.70 0.04
CA GLY A 255 -0.86 -3.45 -1.19
C GLY A 255 -0.98 -2.56 -2.40
N TRP A 256 -1.10 -3.19 -3.56
CA TRP A 256 -1.31 -2.53 -4.83
C TRP A 256 -2.75 -2.69 -5.30
N VAL A 257 -3.16 -1.82 -6.21
CA VAL A 257 -4.48 -1.80 -6.81
C VAL A 257 -4.42 -1.28 -8.24
N PHE A 258 -5.13 -1.94 -9.15
CA PHE A 258 -5.29 -1.57 -10.54
C PHE A 258 -6.75 -1.19 -10.79
N PRO A 259 -7.09 0.11 -10.90
CA PRO A 259 -8.38 0.54 -11.41
C PRO A 259 -8.41 0.29 -12.93
N VAL A 260 -9.24 -0.64 -13.38
CA VAL A 260 -9.22 -1.17 -14.75
C VAL A 260 -10.62 -1.39 -15.28
N ASN A 261 -10.75 -1.86 -16.51
CA ASN A 261 -11.95 -2.50 -17.01
C ASN A 261 -11.51 -3.67 -17.89
N VAL A 262 -11.48 -4.88 -17.32
CA VAL A 262 -10.93 -6.07 -17.96
C VAL A 262 -11.88 -7.26 -17.82
N PRO A 263 -11.74 -8.30 -18.67
CA PRO A 263 -12.46 -9.55 -18.49
C PRO A 263 -12.27 -10.12 -17.08
N MET A 264 -13.36 -10.59 -16.47
CA MET A 264 -13.34 -11.17 -15.13
C MET A 264 -12.33 -12.33 -15.02
N GLU A 265 -12.18 -13.12 -16.07
CA GLU A 265 -11.24 -14.24 -16.11
C GLU A 265 -9.77 -13.82 -15.98
N ASP A 266 -9.40 -12.64 -16.50
CA ASP A 266 -8.04 -12.12 -16.38
C ASP A 266 -7.79 -11.55 -14.99
N ALA A 267 -8.78 -10.85 -14.44
CA ALA A 267 -8.73 -10.34 -13.06
C ALA A 267 -8.57 -11.47 -12.03
N LEU A 268 -9.30 -12.57 -12.21
CA LEU A 268 -9.27 -13.73 -11.32
C LEU A 268 -7.91 -14.44 -11.29
N LYS A 269 -7.03 -14.23 -12.28
CA LYS A 269 -5.65 -14.76 -12.24
C LYS A 269 -4.80 -14.10 -11.16
N ALA A 270 -5.23 -12.98 -10.57
CA ALA A 270 -4.54 -12.37 -9.43
C ALA A 270 -4.82 -13.10 -8.10
N CYS A 271 -5.93 -13.84 -8.02
CA CYS A 271 -6.32 -14.58 -6.82
C CYS A 271 -5.40 -15.79 -6.57
N ASP A 272 -5.40 -16.26 -5.33
CA ASP A 272 -4.82 -17.56 -4.98
C ASP A 272 -5.73 -18.69 -5.43
N ASP A 273 -5.12 -19.80 -5.86
CA ASP A 273 -5.85 -21.02 -6.16
C ASP A 273 -6.53 -21.57 -4.89
N GLY A 274 -7.79 -21.96 -5.02
CA GLY A 274 -8.54 -22.51 -3.90
C GLY A 274 -10.04 -22.55 -4.16
N ASP A 275 -10.78 -23.04 -3.16
CA ASP A 275 -12.23 -23.09 -3.21
C ASP A 275 -12.89 -21.70 -3.26
N PRO A 276 -12.37 -20.64 -2.60
CA PRO A 276 -12.90 -19.29 -2.75
C PRO A 276 -12.87 -18.79 -4.19
N LEU A 277 -11.75 -18.98 -4.90
CA LEU A 277 -11.61 -18.62 -6.31
C LEU A 277 -12.61 -19.37 -7.20
N LYS A 278 -12.76 -20.69 -7.01
CA LYS A 278 -13.73 -21.50 -7.77
C LYS A 278 -15.16 -21.02 -7.54
N LYS A 279 -15.53 -20.74 -6.29
CA LYS A 279 -16.85 -20.23 -5.92
C LYS A 279 -17.11 -18.86 -6.52
N LEU A 280 -16.16 -17.94 -6.43
CA LEU A 280 -16.27 -16.59 -7.02
C LEU A 280 -16.38 -16.67 -8.54
N SER A 281 -15.57 -17.50 -9.21
CA SER A 281 -15.63 -17.71 -10.66
C SER A 281 -16.98 -18.30 -11.11
N HIS A 282 -17.50 -19.29 -10.38
CA HIS A 282 -18.82 -19.85 -10.69
C HIS A 282 -19.92 -18.81 -10.49
N TRP A 283 -19.91 -18.10 -9.36
CA TRP A 283 -20.94 -17.13 -9.01
C TRP A 283 -20.97 -15.95 -9.98
N THR A 284 -19.81 -15.40 -10.37
CA THR A 284 -19.73 -14.33 -11.37
C THR A 284 -20.28 -14.76 -12.73
N LYS A 285 -19.97 -15.98 -13.18
CA LYS A 285 -20.55 -16.56 -14.41
C LYS A 285 -22.08 -16.72 -14.31
N ALA A 286 -22.57 -17.27 -13.20
CA ALA A 286 -24.01 -17.49 -12.99
C ALA A 286 -24.82 -16.18 -12.98
N ASN A 287 -24.20 -15.07 -12.56
CA ASN A 287 -24.82 -13.74 -12.51
C ASN A 287 -24.42 -12.84 -13.70
N ALA A 288 -23.84 -13.40 -14.77
CA ALA A 288 -23.42 -12.68 -15.98
C ALA A 288 -22.47 -11.48 -15.71
N ILE A 289 -21.61 -11.60 -14.70
CA ILE A 289 -20.59 -10.61 -14.35
C ILE A 289 -19.31 -10.95 -15.11
N THR A 290 -19.16 -10.31 -16.26
CA THR A 290 -18.09 -10.60 -17.22
C THR A 290 -16.89 -9.66 -17.11
N GLU A 291 -17.00 -8.57 -16.37
CA GLU A 291 -16.02 -7.49 -16.31
C GLU A 291 -15.65 -7.16 -14.86
N CYS A 292 -14.38 -6.93 -14.63
CA CYS A 292 -13.82 -6.46 -13.37
C CYS A 292 -13.35 -5.02 -13.53
N ILE A 293 -13.68 -4.17 -12.54
CA ILE A 293 -13.31 -2.75 -12.55
C ILE A 293 -12.13 -2.41 -11.64
N THR A 294 -11.75 -3.33 -10.75
CA THR A 294 -10.59 -3.14 -9.87
C THR A 294 -10.04 -4.49 -9.43
N VAL A 295 -8.73 -4.64 -9.53
CA VAL A 295 -7.98 -5.78 -8.98
C VAL A 295 -6.94 -5.23 -8.02
N GLY A 296 -6.88 -5.74 -6.80
CA GLY A 296 -5.86 -5.36 -5.82
C GLY A 296 -5.40 -6.56 -5.01
N ARG A 297 -4.23 -6.44 -4.38
CA ARG A 297 -3.67 -7.50 -3.55
C ARG A 297 -2.80 -6.92 -2.45
N ASP A 298 -2.84 -7.53 -1.27
CA ASP A 298 -1.92 -7.20 -0.18
C ASP A 298 -0.49 -7.63 -0.53
N MET A 299 0.48 -6.97 0.10
CA MET A 299 1.91 -7.26 -0.03
C MET A 299 2.50 -7.72 1.31
N GLY A 300 1.66 -8.25 2.20
CA GLY A 300 2.04 -8.67 3.54
C GLY A 300 3.16 -9.73 3.53
N ALA A 301 3.86 -9.89 4.66
CA ALA A 301 4.94 -10.87 4.76
C ALA A 301 4.43 -12.30 5.06
N SER A 302 3.31 -12.44 5.76
CA SER A 302 2.80 -13.73 6.27
C SER A 302 1.51 -14.12 5.56
N PRO A 303 1.45 -15.27 4.86
CA PRO A 303 0.19 -15.77 4.30
C PRO A 303 -0.89 -15.97 5.40
N PRO A 304 -2.17 -16.06 5.01
CA PRO A 304 -2.68 -16.08 3.64
C PRO A 304 -2.73 -14.69 3.00
N ARG A 305 -2.49 -14.61 1.68
CA ARG A 305 -2.60 -13.37 0.90
C ARG A 305 -4.04 -13.12 0.52
N GLN A 306 -4.40 -11.87 0.37
CA GLN A 306 -5.72 -11.34 0.15
C GLN A 306 -5.77 -10.62 -1.19
N THR A 307 -6.65 -11.07 -2.08
CA THR A 307 -6.91 -10.42 -3.37
C THR A 307 -8.30 -9.78 -3.36
N GLU A 308 -8.34 -8.48 -3.63
CA GLU A 308 -9.56 -7.68 -3.79
C GLU A 308 -9.96 -7.65 -5.27
N ILE A 309 -11.21 -8.04 -5.55
CA ILE A 309 -11.85 -7.93 -6.85
C ILE A 309 -13.09 -7.05 -6.71
N ARG A 310 -13.21 -6.02 -7.55
CA ARG A 310 -14.40 -5.18 -7.63
C ARG A 310 -15.06 -5.26 -9.00
N PHE A 311 -16.38 -5.22 -9.01
CA PHE A 311 -17.18 -5.20 -10.24
C PHE A 311 -18.52 -4.49 -10.01
N ASN A 312 -19.05 -3.93 -11.09
CA ASN A 312 -20.40 -3.36 -11.09
C ASN A 312 -21.44 -4.47 -11.08
N ILE A 313 -22.48 -4.31 -10.25
CA ILE A 313 -23.66 -5.17 -10.30
C ILE A 313 -24.57 -4.67 -11.41
N LYS A 314 -24.82 -5.54 -12.40
CA LYS A 314 -25.73 -5.28 -13.51
C LYS A 314 -27.18 -5.54 -13.06
N GLY A 315 -28.13 -4.80 -13.63
CA GLY A 315 -29.56 -4.97 -13.35
C GLY A 315 -30.37 -3.74 -13.75
N ASP A 316 -31.54 -3.98 -14.35
CA ASP A 316 -32.39 -2.95 -14.97
C ASP A 316 -32.95 -1.94 -13.97
N ASN A 317 -33.05 -2.32 -12.69
CA ASN A 317 -33.52 -1.48 -11.61
C ASN A 317 -32.78 -1.84 -10.30
N PHE A 318 -33.06 -1.07 -9.25
CA PHE A 318 -32.43 -1.26 -7.95
C PHE A 318 -32.73 -2.62 -7.33
N ASP A 319 -33.97 -3.11 -7.39
CA ASP A 319 -34.33 -4.41 -6.79
C ASP A 319 -33.60 -5.57 -7.46
N ALA A 320 -33.43 -5.52 -8.78
CA ALA A 320 -32.65 -6.51 -9.52
C ALA A 320 -31.17 -6.48 -9.10
N ARG A 321 -30.57 -5.28 -8.97
CA ARG A 321 -29.18 -5.13 -8.50
C ARG A 321 -29.04 -5.61 -7.05
N LEU A 322 -29.97 -5.23 -6.17
CA LEU A 322 -29.97 -5.65 -4.78
C LEU A 322 -30.11 -7.16 -4.66
N HIS A 323 -30.96 -7.79 -5.47
CA HIS A 323 -31.13 -9.25 -5.49
C HIS A 323 -29.80 -9.96 -5.81
N VAL A 324 -29.09 -9.51 -6.86
CA VAL A 324 -27.77 -10.06 -7.21
C VAL A 324 -26.77 -9.82 -6.08
N ALA A 325 -26.67 -8.61 -5.54
CA ALA A 325 -25.74 -8.34 -4.46
C ALA A 325 -26.05 -9.18 -3.20
N SER A 326 -27.31 -9.26 -2.78
CA SER A 326 -27.73 -10.11 -1.66
C SER A 326 -27.46 -11.60 -1.89
N SER A 327 -27.48 -12.07 -3.14
CA SER A 327 -27.11 -13.44 -3.47
C SER A 327 -25.63 -13.71 -3.16
N ALA A 328 -24.73 -12.75 -3.42
CA ALA A 328 -23.32 -12.88 -3.06
C ALA A 328 -23.12 -13.01 -1.55
N TYR A 329 -23.78 -12.17 -0.74
CA TYR A 329 -23.70 -12.25 0.72
C TYR A 329 -24.12 -13.64 1.20
N ARG A 330 -25.28 -14.13 0.73
CA ARG A 330 -25.77 -15.47 1.09
C ARG A 330 -24.81 -16.59 0.63
N ASP A 331 -24.42 -16.58 -0.63
CA ASP A 331 -23.68 -17.69 -1.26
C ASP A 331 -22.21 -17.76 -0.77
N PHE A 332 -21.65 -16.63 -0.33
CA PHE A 332 -20.31 -16.55 0.26
C PHE A 332 -20.31 -16.58 1.80
N GLY A 333 -21.48 -16.67 2.44
CA GLY A 333 -21.61 -16.88 3.88
C GLY A 333 -21.49 -15.61 4.74
N PHE A 334 -21.80 -14.44 4.18
CA PHE A 334 -21.80 -13.16 4.88
C PHE A 334 -23.23 -12.75 5.27
N PRO A 335 -23.43 -12.18 6.47
CA PRO A 335 -24.72 -11.63 6.86
C PRO A 335 -24.92 -10.24 6.24
N ILE A 336 -26.19 -9.88 5.99
CA ILE A 336 -26.58 -8.51 5.66
C ILE A 336 -27.69 -8.05 6.63
N PRO A 337 -27.47 -7.01 7.45
CA PRO A 337 -28.48 -6.54 8.38
C PRO A 337 -29.71 -5.95 7.68
N GLU A 338 -30.90 -6.35 8.12
CA GLU A 338 -32.19 -5.87 7.55
C GLU A 338 -32.36 -4.35 7.70
N ALA A 339 -31.82 -3.77 8.77
CA ALA A 339 -31.84 -2.32 8.98
C ALA A 339 -31.14 -1.57 7.82
N TYR A 340 -30.09 -2.13 7.24
CA TYR A 340 -29.42 -1.54 6.09
C TYR A 340 -30.19 -1.77 4.80
N LEU A 341 -30.74 -2.97 4.59
CA LEU A 341 -31.61 -3.23 3.44
C LEU A 341 -32.78 -2.23 3.38
N SER A 342 -33.34 -1.88 4.53
CA SER A 342 -34.40 -0.87 4.64
C SER A 342 -33.94 0.53 4.22
N ILE A 343 -32.74 0.94 4.63
CA ILE A 343 -32.14 2.21 4.17
C ILE A 343 -31.89 2.18 2.66
N LEU A 344 -31.32 1.09 2.13
CA LEU A 344 -31.01 0.95 0.70
C LEU A 344 -32.26 1.05 -0.17
N ARG A 345 -33.37 0.42 0.25
CA ARG A 345 -34.67 0.52 -0.44
C ARG A 345 -35.22 1.93 -0.47
N THR A 346 -34.98 2.70 0.60
CA THR A 346 -35.41 4.11 0.67
C THR A 346 -34.52 5.01 -0.17
N TRP A 347 -33.21 4.73 -0.19
CA TRP A 347 -32.22 5.50 -0.93
C TRP A 347 -32.28 5.24 -2.45
N ASN A 348 -32.48 3.99 -2.86
CA ASN A 348 -32.54 3.58 -4.27
C ASN A 348 -31.31 4.06 -5.10
N PRO A 349 -30.09 3.64 -4.73
CA PRO A 349 -28.86 4.06 -5.40
C PRO A 349 -28.84 3.68 -6.89
N ALA A 350 -28.38 4.62 -7.72
CA ALA A 350 -28.35 4.49 -9.17
C ALA A 350 -27.41 3.38 -9.67
N SER A 351 -26.37 3.05 -8.91
CA SER A 351 -25.44 1.96 -9.20
C SER A 351 -24.92 1.32 -7.91
N MET A 352 -24.31 0.14 -8.06
CA MET A 352 -23.80 -0.65 -6.95
C MET A 352 -22.55 -1.39 -7.40
N ILE A 353 -21.49 -1.27 -6.62
CA ILE A 353 -20.24 -2.01 -6.82
C ILE A 353 -20.14 -3.03 -5.70
N LEU A 354 -19.80 -4.27 -6.06
CA LEU A 354 -19.44 -5.28 -5.08
C LEU A 354 -17.91 -5.40 -5.01
N SER A 355 -17.38 -5.45 -3.80
CA SER A 355 -15.98 -5.64 -3.48
C SER A 355 -15.82 -6.95 -2.73
N ILE A 356 -15.06 -7.89 -3.29
CA ILE A 356 -14.85 -9.21 -2.70
C ILE A 356 -13.36 -9.38 -2.45
N ILE A 357 -12.99 -9.70 -1.22
CA ILE A 357 -11.63 -10.10 -0.86
C ILE A 357 -11.62 -11.60 -0.58
N THR A 358 -10.72 -12.31 -1.25
CA THR A 358 -10.49 -13.75 -1.08
C THR A 358 -9.05 -14.03 -0.69
N SER A 359 -8.83 -15.15 -0.03
CA SER A 359 -7.51 -15.71 0.25
C SER A 359 -7.49 -17.21 -0.05
N SER A 360 -6.33 -17.84 0.06
CA SER A 360 -6.22 -19.31 0.02
C SER A 360 -7.01 -20.02 1.12
N GLU A 361 -7.35 -19.31 2.21
CA GLU A 361 -8.03 -19.87 3.38
C GLU A 361 -9.54 -19.60 3.39
N GLY A 362 -10.04 -18.63 2.62
CA GLY A 362 -11.47 -18.32 2.61
C GLY A 362 -11.87 -17.03 1.91
N PHE A 363 -13.15 -16.72 2.00
CA PHE A 363 -13.64 -15.35 1.74
C PHE A 363 -13.30 -14.50 2.97
N VAL A 364 -12.57 -13.42 2.74
CA VAL A 364 -12.06 -12.55 3.81
C VAL A 364 -13.05 -11.44 4.08
N ARG A 365 -13.47 -10.72 3.04
CA ARG A 365 -14.30 -9.52 3.15
C ARG A 365 -15.27 -9.43 1.99
N ILE A 366 -16.47 -8.95 2.26
CA ILE A 366 -17.42 -8.48 1.23
C ILE A 366 -17.75 -7.01 1.52
N GLY A 367 -17.91 -6.22 0.48
CA GLY A 367 -18.29 -4.81 0.57
C GLY A 367 -19.28 -4.43 -0.52
N MET A 368 -20.33 -3.71 -0.16
CA MET A 368 -21.26 -3.09 -1.11
C MET A 368 -21.00 -1.58 -1.13
N ILE A 369 -20.37 -1.10 -2.21
CA ILE A 369 -19.96 0.30 -2.38
C ILE A 369 -21.04 1.04 -3.20
N LEU A 370 -21.52 2.15 -2.67
CA LEU A 370 -22.66 2.89 -3.19
C LEU A 370 -22.32 4.39 -3.31
N PRO A 371 -22.52 4.98 -4.50
CA PRO A 371 -22.04 6.33 -4.79
C PRO A 371 -22.98 7.42 -4.28
N ASN A 372 -22.41 8.60 -4.06
CA ASN A 372 -23.11 9.86 -3.86
C ASN A 372 -24.16 9.87 -2.73
N PRO A 373 -23.87 9.31 -1.53
CA PRO A 373 -24.81 9.39 -0.41
C PRO A 373 -25.05 10.85 -0.04
N ASP A 374 -26.32 11.25 0.09
CA ASP A 374 -26.65 12.57 0.61
C ASP A 374 -26.51 12.61 2.14
N ARG A 375 -26.65 13.81 2.71
CA ARG A 375 -26.51 14.02 4.15
C ARG A 375 -27.54 13.23 4.98
N GLN A 376 -28.76 13.09 4.48
CA GLN A 376 -29.83 12.38 5.18
C GLN A 376 -29.51 10.87 5.24
N ILE A 377 -29.04 10.30 4.13
CA ILE A 377 -28.63 8.90 4.06
C ILE A 377 -27.43 8.64 4.98
N VAL A 378 -26.41 9.50 4.96
CA VAL A 378 -25.27 9.37 5.89
C VAL A 378 -25.75 9.37 7.35
N THR A 379 -26.64 10.29 7.72
CA THR A 379 -27.21 10.33 9.08
C THR A 379 -27.99 9.06 9.43
N GLN A 380 -28.83 8.54 8.53
CA GLN A 380 -29.59 7.30 8.78
C GLN A 380 -28.65 6.10 9.00
N ILE A 381 -27.63 5.96 8.17
CA ILE A 381 -26.66 4.86 8.26
C ILE A 381 -25.87 4.93 9.57
N CYS A 382 -25.37 6.11 9.93
CA CYS A 382 -24.66 6.31 11.19
C CYS A 382 -25.54 6.04 12.41
N ASN A 383 -26.83 6.40 12.38
CA ASN A 383 -27.76 6.11 13.47
C ASN A 383 -27.93 4.61 13.69
N VAL A 384 -28.04 3.81 12.61
CA VAL A 384 -28.10 2.34 12.73
C VAL A 384 -26.80 1.77 13.29
N GLY A 385 -25.66 2.35 12.93
CA GLY A 385 -24.35 1.96 13.46
C GLY A 385 -24.01 2.48 14.86
N ASN A 386 -24.90 3.25 15.52
CA ASN A 386 -24.61 3.98 16.76
C ASN A 386 -23.36 4.89 16.67
N VAL A 387 -23.18 5.54 15.53
CA VAL A 387 -22.02 6.37 15.22
C VAL A 387 -22.34 7.84 15.44
N ASP A 388 -21.40 8.57 16.03
CA ASP A 388 -21.46 10.03 16.15
C ASP A 388 -21.28 10.73 14.78
N THR A 389 -22.40 10.98 14.12
CA THR A 389 -22.48 11.73 12.85
C THR A 389 -21.82 13.11 12.92
N ALA A 390 -21.81 13.77 14.08
CA ALA A 390 -21.24 15.10 14.22
C ALA A 390 -19.72 15.07 14.04
N LYS A 391 -19.04 14.03 14.53
CA LYS A 391 -17.60 13.84 14.29
C LYS A 391 -17.29 13.65 12.81
N LEU A 392 -18.08 12.84 12.10
CA LEU A 392 -17.89 12.60 10.67
C LEU A 392 -18.06 13.89 9.85
N PHE A 393 -19.11 14.68 10.13
CA PHE A 393 -19.32 15.95 9.44
C PHE A 393 -18.29 17.01 9.82
N ALA A 394 -17.86 17.06 11.09
CA ALA A 394 -16.78 17.94 11.51
C ALA A 394 -15.45 17.60 10.81
N PHE A 395 -15.17 16.30 10.63
CA PHE A 395 -14.03 15.83 9.86
C PHE A 395 -14.12 16.27 8.40
N ALA A 396 -15.24 16.00 7.72
CA ALA A 396 -15.44 16.42 6.33
C ALA A 396 -15.30 17.94 6.16
N GLN A 397 -15.85 18.72 7.09
CA GLN A 397 -15.75 20.18 7.11
C GLN A 397 -14.30 20.67 7.26
N LYS A 398 -13.49 20.04 8.13
CA LYS A 398 -12.06 20.37 8.28
C LYS A 398 -11.29 20.18 6.96
N LEU A 399 -11.68 19.18 6.17
CA LEU A 399 -11.07 18.89 4.87
C LEU A 399 -11.72 19.65 3.71
N LYS A 400 -12.74 20.48 3.97
CA LYS A 400 -13.53 21.18 2.96
C LYS A 400 -14.19 20.22 1.95
N ILE A 401 -14.53 19.02 2.40
CA ILE A 401 -15.26 18.02 1.63
C ILE A 401 -16.73 18.12 2.00
N GLU A 402 -17.60 18.29 1.01
CA GLU A 402 -19.04 18.45 1.25
C GLU A 402 -19.68 17.16 1.78
N LYS A 403 -19.34 16.03 1.16
CA LYS A 403 -19.88 14.70 1.46
C LYS A 403 -18.92 13.59 1.00
N PRO A 404 -19.02 12.38 1.57
CA PRO A 404 -18.28 11.24 1.04
C PRO A 404 -18.71 10.91 -0.39
N ALA A 405 -17.76 10.49 -1.22
CA ALA A 405 -18.00 10.06 -2.60
C ALA A 405 -18.76 8.72 -2.64
N PHE A 406 -18.44 7.83 -1.69
CA PHE A 406 -19.13 6.55 -1.53
C PHE A 406 -19.34 6.22 -0.06
N VAL A 407 -20.38 5.43 0.21
CA VAL A 407 -20.51 4.64 1.43
C VAL A 407 -20.35 3.17 1.06
N GLU A 408 -19.69 2.41 1.92
CA GLU A 408 -19.50 0.98 1.75
C GLU A 408 -19.96 0.22 3.00
N PHE A 409 -20.86 -0.73 2.77
CA PHE A 409 -21.29 -1.70 3.77
C PHE A 409 -20.40 -2.91 3.66
N GLN A 410 -19.40 -3.01 4.54
CA GLN A 410 -18.45 -4.11 4.52
C GLN A 410 -18.67 -5.07 5.68
N PHE A 411 -18.30 -6.33 5.46
CA PHE A 411 -18.22 -7.34 6.48
C PHE A 411 -16.87 -8.05 6.36
N LEU A 412 -16.08 -8.00 7.43
CA LEU A 412 -14.83 -8.75 7.56
C LEU A 412 -15.12 -10.05 8.33
N ASN A 413 -14.79 -11.20 7.77
CA ASN A 413 -15.01 -12.47 8.45
C ASN A 413 -14.12 -12.61 9.70
N GLU A 414 -14.62 -13.39 10.66
CA GLU A 414 -13.89 -13.70 11.88
C GLU A 414 -12.53 -14.32 11.57
N SER A 415 -11.56 -14.08 12.45
CA SER A 415 -10.16 -14.53 12.35
C SER A 415 -9.29 -13.87 11.26
N PHE A 416 -9.86 -13.08 10.35
CA PHE A 416 -9.09 -12.34 9.33
C PHE A 416 -8.69 -10.92 9.77
N GLY A 417 -9.20 -10.43 10.89
CA GLY A 417 -8.77 -9.17 11.48
C GLY A 417 -7.55 -9.32 12.39
N TYR A 418 -7.15 -10.55 12.73
CA TYR A 418 -5.97 -10.88 13.54
C TYR A 418 -5.88 -10.11 14.87
N GLY A 419 -7.03 -9.71 15.44
CA GLY A 419 -7.12 -8.90 16.66
C GLY A 419 -6.76 -7.42 16.49
N VAL A 420 -6.29 -7.01 15.31
CA VAL A 420 -5.85 -5.63 15.01
C VAL A 420 -6.81 -4.88 14.09
N TYR A 421 -7.73 -5.56 13.41
CA TYR A 421 -8.80 -4.94 12.62
C TYR A 421 -10.18 -5.27 13.19
N ASN A 422 -11.18 -4.46 12.83
CA ASN A 422 -12.56 -4.67 13.29
C ASN A 422 -13.22 -5.74 12.42
N GLU A 423 -13.41 -6.91 13.00
CA GLU A 423 -14.16 -8.03 12.40
C GLU A 423 -15.67 -7.80 12.50
N GLY A 424 -16.39 -8.48 11.62
CA GLY A 424 -17.82 -8.34 11.46
C GLY A 424 -18.19 -7.15 10.58
N LEU A 425 -19.39 -6.65 10.84
CA LEU A 425 -20.00 -5.58 10.08
C LEU A 425 -19.36 -4.23 10.36
N ASN A 426 -19.05 -3.49 9.31
CA ASN A 426 -18.46 -2.18 9.41
C ASN A 426 -18.96 -1.26 8.28
N ILE A 427 -19.26 -0.01 8.62
CA ILE A 427 -19.67 1.02 7.66
C ILE A 427 -18.45 1.89 7.41
N VAL A 428 -18.06 2.04 6.15
CA VAL A 428 -16.93 2.90 5.76
C VAL A 428 -17.35 3.95 4.74
N PHE A 429 -16.71 5.10 4.83
CA PHE A 429 -16.95 6.26 3.98
C PHE A 429 -15.69 6.55 3.16
N HIS A 430 -15.86 6.77 1.87
CA HIS A 430 -14.79 7.06 0.93
C HIS A 430 -14.76 8.56 0.64
N PHE A 431 -13.66 9.23 0.98
CA PHE A 431 -13.45 10.66 0.80
C PHE A 431 -12.37 10.91 -0.25
N ALA A 432 -12.71 11.60 -1.34
CA ALA A 432 -11.73 12.09 -2.31
C ALA A 432 -10.99 13.30 -1.72
N LEU A 433 -9.67 13.23 -1.62
CA LEU A 433 -8.83 14.26 -0.99
C LEU A 433 -8.23 15.26 -2.00
N ASP A 434 -8.33 14.95 -3.29
CA ASP A 434 -7.84 15.75 -4.41
C ASP A 434 -8.87 16.75 -4.95
N GLY A 435 -10.08 16.79 -4.38
CA GLY A 435 -11.15 17.72 -4.75
C GLY A 435 -11.74 17.49 -6.13
N LYS A 436 -11.50 16.30 -6.72
CA LYS A 436 -12.03 15.87 -8.01
C LYS A 436 -13.29 15.03 -7.87
#